data_AF-A0A5A7NHE3-F1
#
_entry.id   AF-A0A5A7NHE3-F1
#
_cell.length_a   1.000
_cell.length_b   1.000
_cell.length_c   1.000
_cell.angle_alpha   90.00
_cell.angle_beta   90.00
_cell.angle_gamma   90.00
#
_symmetry.space_group_name_H-M   'P 1'
#
loop_
_entity.id
_entity.type
_entity.pdbx_description
1 polymer ?
#
loop_
_entity_poly.entity_id
_entity_poly.type
_entity_poly.pdbx_seq_one_letter_code
_entity_poly.pdbx_strand_id
1 'polypeptide(L)'
;MIDTIKTPDSVVGWVGRIPRPVRPYLRLMRADRPAGFWLLMWPAWWSTAFALPPNAPDFWLFCALFFIGSIVMRGAGCTWNDIVDRKLDKAVARTALRPIPAGEVTVQKAILFAIVLSLSGFAVLVQLNSFAILLGVLSLIPVTIYPFAKRITNWPQAVLGLTFNWGA
;
A
#
# COMPACT_ATOMS: atom_id res chain seq x y z
N MET A 1 3.98 -28.94 -12.66
CA MET A 1 4.48 -27.85 -13.52
C MET A 1 4.14 -26.53 -12.83
N ILE A 2 5.13 -25.90 -12.17
CA ILE A 2 4.97 -24.64 -11.42
C ILE A 2 5.22 -23.52 -12.42
N ASP A 3 4.19 -23.15 -13.20
CA ASP A 3 4.24 -21.92 -14.00
C ASP A 3 4.00 -20.72 -13.08
N THR A 4 4.99 -20.42 -12.25
CA THR A 4 5.11 -19.09 -11.65
C THR A 4 5.76 -18.21 -12.69
N ILE A 5 4.92 -17.52 -13.47
CA ILE A 5 5.32 -16.32 -14.20
C ILE A 5 6.02 -15.39 -13.19
N LYS A 6 7.36 -15.41 -13.19
CA LYS A 6 8.18 -14.50 -12.40
C LYS A 6 8.02 -13.13 -13.03
N THR A 7 7.31 -12.21 -12.37
CA THR A 7 7.59 -10.79 -12.65
C THR A 7 9.07 -10.56 -12.33
N PRO A 8 9.84 -9.82 -13.14
CA PRO A 8 11.23 -9.47 -12.83
C PRO A 8 11.39 -8.87 -11.43
N ASP A 9 10.32 -8.23 -10.95
CA ASP A 9 10.29 -7.59 -9.64
C ASP A 9 9.80 -8.50 -8.49
N SER A 10 9.24 -9.70 -8.75
CA SER A 10 8.78 -10.60 -7.68
C SER A 10 9.93 -11.43 -7.15
N VAL A 11 10.23 -11.26 -5.87
CA VAL A 11 11.03 -12.23 -5.13
C VAL A 11 10.20 -13.52 -5.04
N VAL A 12 10.82 -14.69 -5.28
CA VAL A 12 10.17 -15.98 -4.99
C VAL A 12 9.99 -16.07 -3.48
N GLY A 13 8.84 -15.58 -2.99
CA GLY A 13 8.57 -15.41 -1.57
C GLY A 13 7.48 -16.34 -1.05
N TRP A 14 7.14 -16.16 0.23
CA TRP A 14 6.06 -16.88 0.92
C TRP A 14 4.71 -16.78 0.20
N VAL A 15 4.45 -15.71 -0.55
CA VAL A 15 3.27 -15.54 -1.41
C VAL A 15 3.13 -16.69 -2.42
N GLY A 16 4.24 -17.26 -2.89
CA GLY A 16 4.25 -18.43 -3.77
C GLY A 16 3.74 -19.73 -3.12
N ARG A 17 3.65 -19.78 -1.79
CA ARG A 17 3.16 -20.94 -1.01
C ARG A 17 1.66 -20.87 -0.71
N ILE A 18 1.04 -19.72 -0.87
CA ILE A 18 -0.39 -19.49 -0.58
C ILE A 18 -1.29 -20.07 -1.69
N PRO A 19 -2.58 -20.37 -1.46
CA PRO A 19 -3.49 -20.83 -2.50
C PRO A 19 -3.56 -19.89 -3.72
N ARG A 20 -3.61 -20.48 -4.92
CA ARG A 20 -3.65 -19.76 -6.21
C ARG A 20 -4.66 -18.60 -6.30
N PRO A 21 -5.90 -18.67 -5.79
CA PRO A 21 -6.85 -17.56 -5.92
C PRO A 21 -6.45 -16.30 -5.15
N VAL A 22 -5.64 -16.42 -4.10
CA VAL A 22 -5.27 -15.30 -3.21
C VAL A 22 -3.95 -14.64 -3.65
N ARG A 23 -3.07 -15.39 -4.34
CA ARG A 23 -1.75 -14.88 -4.77
C ARG A 23 -1.80 -13.59 -5.58
N PRO A 24 -2.73 -13.41 -6.54
CA PRO A 24 -2.76 -12.18 -7.35
C PRO A 24 -3.08 -10.95 -6.49
N TYR A 25 -3.94 -11.08 -5.49
CA TYR A 25 -4.30 -9.99 -4.57
C TYR A 25 -3.15 -9.65 -3.62
N LEU A 26 -2.43 -10.65 -3.11
CA LEU A 26 -1.23 -10.43 -2.30
C LEU A 26 -0.11 -9.73 -3.10
N ARG A 27 0.06 -10.11 -4.38
CA ARG A 27 0.97 -9.41 -5.30
C ARG A 27 0.51 -7.99 -5.60
N LEU A 28 -0.81 -7.75 -5.67
CA LEU A 28 -1.39 -6.44 -5.92
C LEU A 28 -1.10 -5.46 -4.77
N MET A 29 -1.26 -5.91 -3.53
CA MET A 29 -0.88 -5.14 -2.34
C MET A 29 0.62 -5.13 -2.03
N ARG A 30 1.45 -5.75 -2.87
CA ARG A 30 2.91 -5.90 -2.69
C ARG A 30 3.31 -6.60 -1.39
N ALA A 31 2.52 -7.57 -0.95
CA ALA A 31 2.84 -8.37 0.25
C ALA A 31 4.15 -9.18 0.10
N ASP A 32 4.57 -9.46 -1.14
CA ASP A 32 5.87 -10.05 -1.47
C ASP A 32 7.07 -9.11 -1.23
N ARG A 33 6.84 -7.80 -1.11
CA ARG A 33 7.88 -6.75 -1.02
C ARG A 33 7.60 -5.81 0.16
N PRO A 34 7.90 -6.22 1.40
CA PRO A 34 7.47 -5.51 2.61
C PRO A 34 8.22 -4.19 2.86
N ALA A 35 9.26 -3.87 2.08
CA ALA A 35 9.98 -2.58 2.14
C ALA A 35 9.03 -1.38 2.22
N GLY A 36 7.90 -1.46 1.49
CA GLY A 36 6.91 -0.41 1.50
C GLY A 36 6.09 -0.27 2.77
N PHE A 37 5.88 -1.36 3.50
CA PHE A 37 5.20 -1.37 4.79
C PHE A 37 6.12 -0.81 5.86
N TRP A 38 7.38 -1.26 5.88
CA TRP A 38 8.41 -0.76 6.78
C TRP A 38 8.60 0.75 6.68
N LEU A 39 8.57 1.30 5.46
CA LEU A 39 8.73 2.73 5.23
C LEU A 39 7.63 3.59 5.85
N LEU A 40 6.39 3.07 5.95
CA LEU A 40 5.28 3.77 6.62
C LEU A 40 5.24 3.49 8.12
N MET A 41 5.61 2.27 8.50
CA MET A 41 5.53 1.79 9.88
C MET A 41 6.59 2.42 10.78
N TRP A 42 7.86 2.47 10.35
CA TRP A 42 8.95 2.93 11.22
C TRP A 42 8.79 4.38 11.70
N PRO A 43 8.46 5.36 10.82
CA PRO A 43 8.20 6.72 11.27
C PRO A 43 7.06 6.78 12.28
N ALA A 44 5.96 6.05 12.04
CA ALA A 44 4.82 6.03 12.95
C ALA A 44 5.17 5.45 14.33
N TRP A 45 5.98 4.40 14.39
CA TRP A 45 6.45 3.83 15.64
C TRP A 45 7.43 4.74 16.38
N TRP A 46 8.34 5.43 15.68
CA TRP A 46 9.20 6.43 16.31
C TRP A 46 8.40 7.60 16.87
N SER A 47 7.43 8.12 16.11
CA SER A 47 6.53 9.18 16.61
C SER A 47 5.74 8.72 17.83
N THR A 48 5.30 7.46 17.87
CA THR A 48 4.61 6.89 19.04
C THR A 48 5.55 6.79 20.24
N ALA A 49 6.80 6.36 20.05
CA ALA A 49 7.82 6.28 21.09
C ALA A 49 8.25 7.65 21.64
N PHE A 50 8.22 8.69 20.82
CA PHE A 50 8.45 10.07 21.29
C PHE A 50 7.23 10.68 21.97
N ALA A 51 6.02 10.31 21.56
CA ALA A 51 4.78 10.86 22.11
C ALA A 51 4.33 10.19 23.42
N LEU A 52 4.64 8.90 23.62
CA LEU A 52 4.17 8.11 24.74
C LEU A 52 5.31 7.34 25.41
N PRO A 53 5.31 7.24 26.76
CA PRO A 53 6.27 6.39 27.44
C PRO A 53 5.96 4.90 27.19
N PRO A 54 6.95 3.99 27.18
CA PRO A 54 6.75 2.58 26.83
C PRO A 54 5.78 1.81 27.74
N ASN A 55 5.52 2.31 28.95
CA ASN A 55 4.60 1.75 29.93
C ASN A 55 3.17 2.34 29.83
N ALA A 56 2.92 3.26 28.90
CA ALA A 56 1.57 3.74 28.66
C ALA A 56 0.69 2.57 28.17
N PRO A 57 -0.54 2.44 28.70
CA PRO A 57 -1.43 1.33 28.33
C PRO A 57 -1.73 1.29 26.83
N ASP A 58 -1.78 2.46 26.19
CA ASP A 58 -2.10 2.60 24.76
C ASP A 58 -0.88 2.45 23.83
N PHE A 59 0.35 2.38 24.36
CA PHE A 59 1.57 2.37 23.55
C PHE A 59 1.57 1.22 22.54
N TRP A 60 1.36 -0.01 23.03
CA TRP A 60 1.35 -1.20 22.18
C TRP A 60 0.13 -1.26 21.26
N LEU A 61 -1.00 -0.69 21.69
CA LEU A 61 -2.19 -0.55 20.86
C LEU A 61 -1.89 0.33 19.64
N PHE A 62 -1.28 1.50 19.83
CA PHE A 62 -0.92 2.40 18.73
C PHE A 62 0.14 1.78 17.81
N CYS A 63 1.15 1.09 18.35
CA CYS A 63 2.10 0.34 17.52
C CYS A 63 1.40 -0.70 16.64
N ALA A 64 0.44 -1.46 17.18
CA ALA A 64 -0.32 -2.45 16.43
C ALA A 64 -1.23 -1.80 15.37
N LEU A 65 -1.92 -0.70 15.72
CA LEU A 65 -2.76 0.06 14.79
C LEU A 65 -1.94 0.60 13.62
N PHE A 66 -0.78 1.21 13.88
CA PHE A 66 0.10 1.71 12.81
C PHE A 66 0.72 0.60 11.98
N PHE A 67 1.01 -0.57 12.57
CA PHE A 67 1.45 -1.74 11.81
C PHE A 67 0.39 -2.19 10.81
N ILE A 68 -0.83 -2.43 11.29
CA ILE A 68 -1.96 -2.86 10.45
C ILE A 68 -2.26 -1.79 9.40
N GLY A 69 -2.35 -0.52 9.83
CA GLY A 69 -2.57 0.64 8.97
C GLY A 69 -1.55 0.73 7.83
N SER A 70 -0.26 0.56 8.14
CA SER A 70 0.83 0.61 7.16
C SER A 70 0.68 -0.44 6.06
N ILE A 71 0.28 -1.67 6.42
CA ILE A 71 0.09 -2.78 5.48
C ILE A 71 -1.11 -2.52 4.59
N VAL A 72 -2.27 -2.21 5.18
CA VAL A 72 -3.51 -2.06 4.42
C VAL A 72 -3.49 -0.81 3.54
N MET A 73 -2.98 0.33 4.03
CA MET A 73 -2.93 1.57 3.26
C MET A 73 -1.88 1.52 2.16
N ARG A 74 -0.71 0.90 2.40
CA ARG A 74 0.24 0.63 1.32
C ARG A 74 -0.37 -0.28 0.27
N GLY A 75 -1.10 -1.30 0.70
CA GLY A 75 -1.79 -2.22 -0.20
C GLY A 75 -2.83 -1.53 -1.07
N ALA A 76 -3.64 -0.65 -0.46
CA ALA A 76 -4.65 0.15 -1.16
C ALA A 76 -3.99 1.08 -2.18
N GLY A 77 -2.95 1.83 -1.77
CA GLY A 77 -2.20 2.71 -2.66
C GLY A 77 -1.53 1.97 -3.82
N CYS A 78 -0.90 0.81 -3.58
CA CYS A 78 -0.31 0.00 -4.66
C CYS A 78 -1.37 -0.51 -5.64
N THR A 79 -2.54 -0.92 -5.13
CA THR A 79 -3.66 -1.37 -5.95
C THR A 79 -4.20 -0.22 -6.80
N TRP A 80 -4.37 0.97 -6.22
CA TRP A 80 -4.77 2.17 -6.94
C TRP A 80 -3.77 2.54 -8.04
N ASN A 81 -2.47 2.52 -7.74
CA ASN A 81 -1.41 2.76 -8.70
C ASN A 81 -1.51 1.79 -9.89
N ASP A 82 -1.63 0.49 -9.63
CA ASP A 82 -1.73 -0.54 -10.68
C ASP A 82 -3.02 -0.41 -11.51
N ILE A 83 -4.14 0.05 -10.92
CA ILE A 83 -5.38 0.34 -11.65
C ILE A 83 -5.18 1.49 -12.63
N VAL A 84 -4.59 2.60 -12.17
CA VAL A 84 -4.39 3.80 -12.99
C VAL A 84 -3.33 3.57 -14.07
N ASP A 85 -2.27 2.85 -13.73
CA ASP A 85 -1.12 2.61 -14.61
C ASP A 85 -1.27 1.37 -15.51
N ARG A 86 -2.39 0.64 -15.45
CA ARG A 86 -2.60 -0.63 -16.17
C ARG A 86 -2.16 -0.65 -17.64
N LYS A 87 -2.36 0.46 -18.38
CA LYS A 87 -1.98 0.57 -19.80
C LYS A 87 -0.47 0.79 -19.96
N LEU A 88 0.10 1.65 -19.12
CA LEU A 88 1.53 1.94 -19.10
C LEU A 88 2.31 0.69 -18.66
N ASP A 89 1.81 0.01 -17.63
CA ASP A 89 2.44 -1.20 -17.12
C ASP A 89 2.44 -2.34 -18.14
N LYS A 90 1.39 -2.46 -18.96
CA LYS A 90 1.35 -3.45 -20.05
C LYS A 90 2.43 -3.21 -21.12
N ALA A 91 2.85 -1.96 -21.32
CA ALA A 91 3.85 -1.59 -22.32
C ALA A 91 5.30 -1.74 -21.82
N VAL A 92 5.53 -1.98 -20.52
CA VAL A 92 6.86 -2.04 -19.92
C VAL A 92 7.18 -3.47 -19.50
N ALA A 93 8.23 -4.06 -20.06
CA ALA A 93 8.62 -5.47 -19.82
C ALA A 93 8.70 -5.84 -18.33
N ARG A 94 9.18 -4.92 -17.49
CA ARG A 94 9.26 -5.08 -16.04
C ARG A 94 7.90 -5.27 -15.36
N THR A 95 6.90 -4.50 -15.76
CA THR A 95 5.59 -4.41 -15.08
C THR A 95 4.44 -5.07 -15.86
N ALA A 96 4.71 -5.56 -17.08
CA ALA A 96 3.74 -6.26 -17.92
C ALA A 96 3.17 -7.54 -17.27
N LEU A 97 3.92 -8.14 -16.34
CA LEU A 97 3.51 -9.36 -15.63
C LEU A 97 2.76 -9.08 -14.31
N ARG A 98 2.46 -7.81 -14.00
CA ARG A 98 1.65 -7.47 -12.81
C ARG A 98 0.23 -8.06 -12.93
N PRO A 99 -0.48 -8.28 -11.80
CA PRO A 99 -1.75 -9.00 -11.80
C PRO A 99 -2.84 -8.40 -12.70
N ILE A 100 -2.94 -7.07 -12.82
CA ILE A 100 -3.94 -6.42 -13.69
C ILE A 100 -3.52 -6.48 -15.17
N PRO A 101 -2.32 -6.02 -15.59
CA PRO A 101 -1.87 -6.13 -16.98
C PRO A 101 -1.82 -7.56 -17.52
N ALA A 102 -1.46 -8.53 -16.68
CA ALA A 102 -1.41 -9.97 -17.02
C ALA A 102 -2.80 -10.63 -17.08
N GLY A 103 -3.86 -9.93 -16.68
CA GLY A 103 -5.23 -10.46 -16.70
C GLY A 103 -5.56 -11.43 -15.54
N GLU A 104 -4.69 -11.56 -14.54
CA GLU A 104 -4.95 -12.39 -13.36
C GLU A 104 -6.04 -11.80 -12.46
N VAL A 105 -6.18 -10.46 -12.43
CA VAL A 105 -7.19 -9.73 -11.65
C VAL A 105 -7.89 -8.71 -12.55
N THR A 106 -9.22 -8.75 -12.59
CA THR A 106 -10.01 -7.74 -13.31
C THR A 106 -9.98 -6.40 -12.58
N VAL A 107 -10.16 -5.30 -13.32
CA VAL A 107 -10.17 -3.95 -12.74
C VAL A 107 -11.28 -3.79 -11.70
N GLN A 108 -12.46 -4.38 -11.93
CA GLN A 108 -13.56 -4.38 -10.97
C GLN A 108 -13.17 -5.08 -9.66
N LYS A 109 -12.51 -6.24 -9.73
CA LYS A 109 -12.01 -6.96 -8.56
C LYS A 109 -10.91 -6.20 -7.83
N ALA A 110 -10.04 -5.51 -8.57
CA ALA A 110 -9.01 -4.66 -7.99
C ALA A 110 -9.60 -3.45 -7.27
N ILE A 111 -10.63 -2.80 -7.83
CA ILE A 111 -11.35 -1.70 -7.18
C ILE A 111 -12.02 -2.19 -5.89
N LEU A 112 -12.74 -3.31 -5.94
CA LEU A 112 -13.37 -3.88 -4.75
C LEU A 112 -12.32 -4.20 -3.67
N PHE A 113 -11.19 -4.76 -4.06
CA PHE A 113 -10.09 -5.04 -3.14
C PHE A 113 -9.50 -3.77 -2.53
N ALA A 114 -9.29 -2.72 -3.34
CA ALA A 114 -8.85 -1.42 -2.84
C ALA A 114 -9.84 -0.83 -1.85
N ILE A 115 -11.15 -0.93 -2.11
CA ILE A 115 -12.20 -0.49 -1.18
C ILE A 115 -12.11 -1.26 0.15
N VAL A 116 -11.98 -2.58 0.11
CA VAL A 116 -11.84 -3.41 1.33
C VAL A 116 -10.61 -3.01 2.14
N LEU A 117 -9.47 -2.78 1.48
CA LEU A 117 -8.25 -2.32 2.16
C LEU A 117 -8.42 -0.91 2.74
N SER A 118 -9.04 0.01 2.00
CA SER A 118 -9.32 1.37 2.47
C SER A 118 -10.30 1.39 3.64
N LEU A 119 -11.33 0.53 3.64
CA LEU A 119 -12.25 0.37 4.78
C LEU A 119 -11.54 -0.21 6.01
N SER A 120 -10.61 -1.14 5.80
CA SER A 120 -9.77 -1.67 6.88
C SER A 120 -8.86 -0.58 7.46
N GLY A 121 -8.27 0.25 6.59
CA GLY A 121 -7.50 1.43 7.00
C GLY A 121 -8.36 2.48 7.71
N PHE A 122 -9.60 2.68 7.27
CA PHE A 122 -10.55 3.56 7.92
C PHE A 122 -10.92 3.05 9.33
N ALA A 123 -11.12 1.75 9.51
CA ALA A 123 -11.36 1.15 10.82
C ALA A 123 -10.19 1.36 11.80
N VAL A 124 -8.96 1.41 11.28
CA VAL A 124 -7.78 1.83 12.07
C VAL A 124 -7.83 3.32 12.37
N LEU A 125 -8.14 4.15 11.37
CA LEU A 125 -8.14 5.61 11.49
C LEU A 125 -9.12 6.12 12.54
N VAL A 126 -10.34 5.56 12.61
CA VAL A 126 -11.38 5.98 13.57
C VAL A 126 -11.07 5.63 15.02
N GLN A 127 -10.05 4.80 15.27
CA GLN A 127 -9.56 4.52 16.63
C GLN A 127 -8.58 5.60 17.12
N LEU A 128 -8.20 6.56 16.27
CA LEU A 128 -7.34 7.67 16.62
C LEU A 128 -8.17 8.92 16.99
N ASN A 129 -7.50 9.95 17.50
CA ASN A 129 -8.14 11.22 17.83
C ASN A 129 -8.61 11.99 16.59
N SER A 130 -9.53 12.94 16.77
CA SER A 130 -10.14 13.72 15.67
C SER A 130 -9.14 14.46 14.79
N PHE A 131 -8.01 14.90 15.36
CA PHE A 131 -6.97 15.57 14.59
C PHE A 131 -6.25 14.59 13.64
N ALA A 132 -5.90 13.40 14.13
CA ALA A 132 -5.33 12.34 13.31
C ALA A 132 -6.31 11.86 12.23
N ILE A 133 -7.61 11.78 12.54
CA ILE A 133 -8.66 11.45 11.55
C ILE A 133 -8.67 12.49 10.42
N LEU A 134 -8.69 13.78 10.77
CA LEU A 134 -8.69 14.87 9.78
C LEU A 134 -7.45 14.79 8.87
N LEU A 135 -6.25 14.66 9.45
CA LEU A 135 -5.00 14.53 8.68
C LEU A 135 -5.00 13.28 7.80
N GLY A 136 -5.52 12.15 8.30
CA GLY A 136 -5.65 10.90 7.55
C GLY A 136 -6.58 11.04 6.35
N VAL A 137 -7.72 11.72 6.50
CA VAL A 137 -8.64 11.99 5.37
C VAL A 137 -7.97 12.91 4.34
N LEU A 138 -7.29 13.97 4.78
CA LEU A 138 -6.58 14.87 3.87
C LEU A 138 -5.44 14.16 3.11
N SER A 139 -4.82 13.14 3.70
CA SER A 139 -3.76 12.34 3.05
C SER A 139 -4.23 11.61 1.79
N LEU A 140 -5.54 11.35 1.66
CA LEU A 140 -6.10 10.67 0.49
C LEU A 140 -5.95 11.50 -0.78
N ILE A 141 -5.87 12.84 -0.67
CA ILE A 141 -5.71 13.74 -1.81
C ILE A 141 -4.39 13.46 -2.54
N PRO A 142 -3.20 13.62 -1.91
CA PRO A 142 -1.94 13.36 -2.60
C PRO A 142 -1.78 11.88 -2.96
N VAL A 143 -2.29 10.94 -2.17
CA VAL A 143 -2.25 9.49 -2.48
C VAL A 143 -3.01 9.17 -3.76
N THR A 144 -4.19 9.78 -3.96
CA THR A 144 -5.01 9.56 -5.15
C THR A 144 -4.40 10.22 -6.39
N ILE A 145 -3.77 11.39 -6.21
CA ILE A 145 -3.14 12.16 -7.30
C ILE A 145 -1.81 11.55 -7.75
N TYR A 146 -1.05 10.94 -6.84
CA TYR A 146 0.30 10.43 -7.09
C TYR A 146 0.48 9.64 -8.41
N PRO A 147 -0.38 8.67 -8.78
CA PRO A 147 -0.21 7.93 -10.04
C PRO A 147 -0.17 8.83 -11.28
N PHE A 148 -0.94 9.91 -11.25
CA PHE A 148 -1.05 10.86 -12.35
C PHE A 148 0.18 11.76 -12.45
N ALA A 149 0.98 11.88 -11.39
CA ALA A 149 2.21 12.68 -11.40
C ALA A 149 3.16 12.24 -12.53
N LYS A 150 3.22 10.95 -12.84
CA LYS A 150 4.03 10.41 -13.95
C LYS A 150 3.67 10.97 -15.33
N ARG A 151 2.47 11.52 -15.48
CA ARG A 151 1.95 12.08 -16.74
C ARG A 151 2.14 13.59 -16.84
N ILE A 152 2.42 14.25 -15.71
CA ILE A 152 2.41 15.72 -15.58
C ILE A 152 3.80 16.25 -15.24
N THR A 153 4.62 15.46 -14.53
CA THR A 153 5.96 15.87 -14.08
C THR A 153 7.00 14.79 -14.30
N ASN A 154 8.25 15.20 -14.52
CA ASN A 154 9.41 14.33 -14.55
C ASN A 154 9.87 13.91 -13.15
N TRP A 155 9.32 14.52 -12.08
CA TRP A 155 9.72 14.29 -10.69
C TRP A 155 8.60 13.62 -9.86
N PRO A 156 8.05 12.46 -10.27
CA PRO A 156 7.02 11.77 -9.49
C PRO A 156 7.53 11.30 -8.12
N GLN A 157 8.85 11.20 -7.93
CA GLN A 157 9.46 10.85 -6.64
C GLN A 157 9.27 11.94 -5.57
N ALA A 158 9.18 13.22 -5.96
CA ALA A 158 8.90 14.28 -5.00
C ALA A 158 7.48 14.13 -4.43
N VAL A 159 6.50 13.84 -5.30
CA VAL A 159 5.11 13.55 -4.90
C VAL A 159 5.04 12.28 -4.05
N LEU A 160 5.81 11.25 -4.42
CA LEU A 160 5.92 10.03 -3.62
C LEU A 160 6.46 10.34 -2.21
N GLY A 161 7.54 11.09 -2.11
CA GLY A 161 8.12 11.52 -0.83
C GLY A 161 7.11 12.24 0.06
N LEU A 162 6.32 13.16 -0.52
CA LEU A 162 5.23 13.83 0.19
C LEU A 162 4.19 12.84 0.73
N THR A 163 3.75 11.88 -0.10
CA THR A 163 2.76 10.89 0.34
C THR A 163 3.27 9.97 1.46
N PHE A 164 4.55 9.60 1.46
CA PHE A 164 5.12 8.76 2.53
C PHE A 164 5.33 9.51 3.84
N ASN A 165 5.59 10.82 3.78
CA ASN A 165 5.89 11.65 4.95
C ASN A 165 4.72 12.51 5.42
N TRP A 166 3.50 12.29 4.91
CA TRP A 166 2.34 13.15 5.19
C TRP A 166 2.01 13.32 6.69
N GLY A 167 2.28 12.30 7.49
CA GLY A 167 2.05 12.31 8.94
C GLY A 167 3.32 12.35 9.78
N ALA A 168 4.47 12.70 9.18
CA ALA A 168 5.73 12.90 9.88
C ALA A 168 5.81 14.29 10.52
#